data_AF-A0AAU9VE38-F1
#
_entry.id   AF-A0AAU9VE38-F1
#
_cell.length_a   1.000
_cell.length_b   1.000
_cell.length_c   1.000
_cell.angle_alpha   90.00
_cell.angle_beta   90.00
_cell.angle_gamma   90.00
#
_symmetry.space_group_name_H-M   'P 1'
#
loop_
_entity.id
_entity.type
_entity.pdbx_description
1 polymer ?
#
loop_
_entity_poly.entity_id
_entity_poly.type
_entity_poly.pdbx_seq_one_letter_code
_entity_poly.pdbx_strand_id
1 'polypeptide(L)'
;MYRQIEIDNSQRHLQLILWREDKEQPLKILKLNTVTYGTASAPHLATRLCLLQLSQECNDETIANVIKRDFYMDDLNTDIPVDNVITKRTVTSMTCKIFDPLGLLSASIIKSKIFLQQLWSNKMDWDQPLPSDEASKWTVFIENLAQLSSIVIPRIRKIFSI
;
A
#
# COMPACT_ATOMS: atom_id res chain seq x y z
N MET A 1 18.26 -1.51 8.79
CA MET A 1 17.22 -0.90 7.93
C MET A 1 16.61 0.37 8.54
N TYR A 2 15.67 0.31 9.49
CA TYR A 2 14.95 1.50 9.96
C TYR A 2 15.83 2.65 10.50
N ARG A 3 16.83 2.34 11.33
CA ARG A 3 17.76 3.34 11.90
C ARG A 3 18.77 3.93 10.90
N GLN A 4 18.77 3.47 9.65
CA GLN A 4 19.59 4.04 8.58
C GLN A 4 18.82 5.07 7.75
N ILE A 5 17.55 5.33 8.10
CA ILE A 5 16.67 6.25 7.40
C ILE A 5 16.41 7.44 8.28
N GLU A 6 16.87 8.61 7.87
CA GLU A 6 16.55 9.87 8.54
C GLU A 6 15.12 10.32 8.26
N ILE A 7 14.48 10.86 9.30
CA ILE A 7 13.19 11.53 9.18
C ILE A 7 13.42 12.99 8.86
N ASP A 8 12.53 13.57 8.06
CA ASP A 8 12.55 14.99 7.75
C ASP A 8 12.53 15.84 9.02
N ASN A 9 13.36 16.88 9.07
CA ASN A 9 13.52 17.75 10.24
C ASN A 9 12.20 18.33 10.74
N SER A 10 11.26 18.64 9.83
CA SER A 10 9.94 19.17 10.19
C SER A 10 9.07 18.17 10.94
N GLN A 11 9.32 16.85 10.80
CA GLN A 11 8.50 15.79 11.40
C GLN A 11 9.14 15.16 12.64
N ARG A 12 10.43 15.37 12.90
CA ARG A 12 11.13 14.78 14.08
C ARG A 12 10.49 15.16 15.42
N HIS A 13 9.81 16.31 15.49
CA HIS A 13 9.09 16.72 16.71
C HIS A 13 7.92 15.81 17.09
N LEU A 14 7.44 14.95 16.18
CA LEU A 14 6.40 13.96 16.43
C LEU A 14 6.95 12.68 17.09
N GLN A 15 8.27 12.53 17.17
CA GLN A 15 8.94 11.35 17.73
C GLN A 15 9.72 11.68 18.98
N LEU A 16 8.98 11.99 20.05
CA LEU A 16 9.54 12.31 21.36
C LEU A 16 9.48 11.10 22.30
N ILE A 17 10.57 10.88 23.02
CA ILE A 17 10.66 9.91 24.11
C ILE A 17 10.82 10.70 25.40
N LEU A 18 9.91 10.47 26.34
CA LEU A 18 10.02 10.97 27.71
C LEU A 18 10.77 9.93 28.53
N TRP A 19 11.91 10.32 29.10
CA TRP A 19 12.78 9.40 29.85
C TRP A 19 13.18 9.99 31.19
N ARG A 20 13.13 9.17 32.24
CA ARG A 20 13.76 9.43 33.53
C ARG A 20 14.18 8.10 34.16
N GLU A 21 15.30 8.12 34.86
CA GLU A 21 15.84 6.94 35.52
C GLU A 21 15.21 6.77 36.92
N ASP A 22 15.13 7.87 37.66
CA ASP A 22 14.50 7.95 38.99
C ASP A 22 13.36 8.96 39.04
N LYS A 23 12.45 8.79 39.99
CA LYS A 23 11.32 9.71 40.20
C LYS A 23 11.75 11.12 40.63
N GLU A 24 12.92 11.23 41.25
CA GLU A 24 13.48 12.50 41.75
C GLU A 24 14.22 13.29 40.66
N GLN A 25 14.61 12.65 39.55
CA GLN A 25 15.27 13.34 38.45
C GLN A 25 14.25 14.07 37.55
N PRO A 26 14.64 15.22 36.96
CA PRO A 26 13.81 15.91 35.99
C PRO A 26 13.62 15.05 34.74
N LEU A 27 12.42 15.12 34.17
CA LEU A 27 12.05 14.38 32.97
C LEU A 27 12.88 14.87 31.76
N LYS A 28 13.58 13.95 31.09
CA LYS A 28 14.33 14.24 29.87
C LYS A 28 13.43 14.00 28.65
N ILE A 29 13.47 14.93 27.70
CA ILE A 29 12.77 14.79 26.42
C ILE A 29 13.83 14.49 25.35
N LEU A 30 13.81 13.28 24.82
CA LEU A 30 14.67 12.84 23.74
C LEU A 30 13.89 12.88 22.43
N LYS A 31 14.58 13.15 21.33
CA LYS A 31 13.99 13.19 19.98
C LYS A 31 14.69 12.16 19.10
N LEU A 32 13.89 11.33 18.42
CA LEU A 32 14.44 10.39 17.45
C LEU A 32 14.59 11.07 16.09
N ASN A 33 15.76 10.86 15.47
CA ASN A 33 16.08 11.43 14.15
C ASN A 33 15.82 10.46 13.00
N THR A 34 15.65 9.17 13.31
CA THR A 34 15.54 8.09 12.31
C THR A 34 14.20 7.37 12.44
N VAL A 35 13.79 6.68 11.37
CA VAL A 35 12.63 5.79 11.43
C VAL A 35 12.80 4.79 12.57
N THR A 36 11.78 4.70 13.42
CA THR A 36 11.80 3.87 14.62
C THR A 36 10.80 2.73 14.52
N TYR A 37 11.07 1.66 15.27
CA TYR A 37 10.16 0.52 15.39
C TYR A 37 8.88 0.94 16.10
N GLY A 38 7.78 0.24 15.78
CA GLY A 38 6.50 0.40 16.47
C GLY A 38 5.59 1.50 15.93
N THR A 39 6.03 2.32 14.96
CA THR A 39 5.10 3.20 14.23
C THR A 39 4.46 2.43 13.08
N ALA A 40 3.15 2.62 12.88
CA ALA A 40 2.39 1.92 11.84
C ALA A 40 2.95 2.16 10.42
N SER A 41 3.56 3.32 10.19
CA SER A 41 4.13 3.69 8.89
C SER A 41 5.60 3.29 8.70
N ALA A 42 6.32 2.87 9.75
CA ALA A 42 7.75 2.54 9.64
C ALA A 42 8.04 1.46 8.60
N PRO A 43 7.33 0.31 8.57
CA PRO A 43 7.56 -0.74 7.57
C PRO A 43 7.43 -0.21 6.15
N HIS A 44 6.34 0.52 5.87
CA HIS A 44 6.09 1.11 4.56
C HIS A 44 7.21 2.07 4.13
N LEU A 45 7.60 3.00 5.02
CA LEU A 45 8.65 3.97 4.71
C LEU A 45 10.00 3.30 4.44
N ALA A 46 10.34 2.28 5.24
CA ALA A 46 11.63 1.61 5.11
C ALA A 46 11.72 0.75 3.86
N THR A 47 10.69 -0.03 3.55
CA THR A 47 10.64 -0.83 2.33
C THR A 47 10.61 0.08 1.10
N ARG A 48 9.81 1.15 1.12
CA ARG A 48 9.70 2.08 -0.01
C ARG A 48 11.03 2.79 -0.32
N LEU A 49 11.75 3.26 0.69
CA LEU A 49 13.04 3.91 0.50
C LEU A 49 14.11 2.94 0.00
N CYS A 50 14.14 1.71 0.52
CA CYS A 50 15.05 0.67 0.03
C CYS A 50 14.82 0.38 -1.46
N LEU A 51 13.56 0.20 -1.87
CA LEU A 51 13.20 -0.03 -3.27
C LEU A 51 13.56 1.17 -4.16
N LEU A 52 13.35 2.40 -3.69
CA LEU A 52 13.73 3.59 -4.44
C LEU A 52 15.25 3.69 -4.64
N GLN A 53 16.03 3.35 -3.62
CA GLN A 53 17.50 3.29 -3.71
C GLN A 53 17.93 2.24 -4.75
N LEU A 54 17.37 1.03 -4.69
CA LEU A 54 17.64 -0.04 -5.66
C LEU A 54 17.29 0.37 -7.09
N SER A 55 16.19 1.11 -7.27
CA SER A 55 15.78 1.64 -8.57
C SER A 55 16.75 2.70 -9.13
N GLN A 56 17.46 3.43 -8.27
CA GLN A 56 18.47 4.40 -8.69
C GLN A 56 19.81 3.74 -9.04
N GLU A 57 20.14 2.65 -8.34
CA GLU A 57 21.35 1.85 -8.59
C GLU A 57 21.19 0.87 -9.76
N CYS A 58 19.95 0.66 -10.24
CA CYS A 58 19.67 -0.21 -11.37
C CYS A 58 20.06 0.45 -12.70
N ASN A 59 20.85 -0.26 -13.51
CA ASN A 59 21.26 0.21 -14.83
C ASN A 59 20.15 0.09 -15.90
N ASP A 60 19.14 -0.76 -15.68
CA ASP A 60 18.04 -0.98 -16.61
C ASP A 60 16.84 -0.11 -16.23
N GLU A 61 16.45 0.79 -17.13
CA GLU A 61 15.34 1.73 -16.93
C GLU A 61 13.99 1.03 -16.77
N THR A 62 13.80 -0.12 -17.43
CA THR A 62 12.57 -0.93 -17.35
C THR A 62 12.41 -1.48 -15.94
N ILE A 63 13.47 -2.12 -15.43
CA ILE A 63 13.49 -2.70 -14.09
C ILE A 63 13.39 -1.59 -13.03
N ALA A 64 14.08 -0.46 -13.23
CA ALA A 64 13.98 0.69 -12.34
C ALA A 64 12.54 1.20 -12.24
N ASN A 65 11.81 1.27 -13.36
CA ASN A 65 10.41 1.71 -13.39
C ASN A 65 9.48 0.69 -12.73
N VAL A 66 9.69 -0.60 -12.95
CA VAL A 66 8.98 -1.69 -12.27
C VAL A 66 9.15 -1.60 -10.76
N ILE A 67 10.39 -1.44 -10.26
CA ILE A 67 10.66 -1.31 -8.83
C ILE A 67 9.94 -0.09 -8.22
N LYS A 68 9.88 1.02 -8.97
CA LYS A 68 9.20 2.25 -8.53
C LYS A 68 7.69 2.13 -8.49
N ARG A 69 7.08 1.36 -9.39
CA ARG A 69 5.62 1.39 -9.61
C ARG A 69 4.89 0.14 -9.13
N ASP A 70 5.54 -1.01 -9.22
CA ASP A 70 4.85 -2.30 -9.15
C ASP A 70 5.12 -3.04 -7.84
N PHE A 71 5.76 -2.41 -6.85
CA PHE A 71 5.86 -2.96 -5.51
C PHE A 71 4.74 -2.47 -4.61
N TYR A 72 4.07 -3.39 -3.92
CA TYR A 72 3.22 -3.11 -2.78
C TYR A 72 3.85 -3.73 -1.53
N MET A 73 4.28 -2.88 -0.60
CA MET A 73 5.13 -3.30 0.52
C MET A 73 6.35 -4.06 0.00
N ASP A 74 6.50 -5.32 0.38
CA ASP A 74 7.58 -6.24 -0.01
C ASP A 74 7.26 -7.08 -1.25
N ASP A 75 6.02 -7.07 -1.75
CA ASP A 75 5.58 -7.87 -2.88
C ASP A 75 5.75 -7.14 -4.22
N LEU A 76 6.49 -7.76 -5.14
CA LEU A 76 6.53 -7.38 -6.55
C LEU A 76 5.26 -7.87 -7.26
N ASN A 77 4.49 -6.92 -7.77
CA ASN A 77 3.18 -7.13 -8.36
C ASN A 77 3.16 -6.91 -9.88
N THR A 78 4.19 -7.38 -10.58
CA THR A 78 4.20 -7.47 -12.05
C THR A 78 3.34 -8.64 -12.51
N ASP A 79 2.03 -8.46 -12.45
CA ASP A 79 1.12 -9.34 -13.18
C ASP A 79 1.26 -8.98 -14.66
N ILE A 80 2.30 -9.48 -15.34
CA ILE A 80 2.25 -9.65 -16.78
C ILE A 80 1.31 -10.85 -16.97
N PRO A 81 0.07 -10.67 -17.46
CA PRO A 81 -0.79 -11.80 -17.74
C PRO A 81 -0.17 -12.49 -18.95
N VAL A 82 0.54 -13.59 -18.73
CA VAL A 82 1.09 -14.40 -19.83
C VAL A 82 -0.06 -14.99 -20.65
N ASP A 83 -1.23 -15.15 -20.02
CA ASP A 83 -2.50 -15.48 -20.65
C ASP A 83 -3.60 -14.64 -19.98
N ASN A 84 -4.58 -14.13 -20.75
CA ASN A 84 -5.75 -13.36 -20.27
C ASN A 84 -6.70 -14.18 -19.34
N VAL A 85 -6.18 -15.20 -18.66
CA VAL A 85 -6.91 -16.10 -17.79
C VAL A 85 -7.04 -15.46 -16.42
N ILE A 86 -8.27 -15.01 -16.13
CA ILE A 86 -8.62 -14.51 -14.81
C ILE A 86 -8.82 -15.75 -13.90
N THR A 87 -8.05 -15.84 -12.83
CA THR A 87 -8.16 -16.89 -11.80
C THR A 87 -8.58 -16.28 -10.46
N LYS A 88 -8.98 -17.12 -9.49
CA LYS A 88 -9.27 -16.65 -8.12
C LYS A 88 -8.03 -15.99 -7.49
N ARG A 89 -6.83 -16.49 -7.79
CA ARG A 89 -5.56 -15.86 -7.38
C ARG A 89 -5.43 -14.45 -7.95
N THR A 90 -5.66 -14.28 -9.25
CA THR A 90 -5.60 -12.96 -9.90
C THR A 90 -6.59 -11.99 -9.28
N VAL A 91 -7.84 -12.41 -9.07
CA VAL A 91 -8.88 -11.58 -8.42
C VAL A 91 -8.46 -11.16 -7.01
N THR A 92 -7.90 -12.09 -6.23
CA THR A 92 -7.42 -11.81 -4.86
C THR A 92 -6.26 -10.82 -4.88
N SER A 93 -5.26 -11.07 -5.74
CA SER A 93 -4.10 -10.19 -5.94
C SER A 93 -4.57 -8.77 -6.30
N MET A 94 -5.40 -8.64 -7.33
CA MET A 94 -5.96 -7.35 -7.77
C MET A 94 -6.80 -6.68 -6.68
N THR A 95 -7.58 -7.42 -5.89
CA THR A 95 -8.34 -6.85 -4.75
C THR A 95 -7.40 -6.27 -3.69
N CYS A 96 -6.31 -6.97 -3.39
CA CYS A 96 -5.29 -6.50 -2.44
C CYS A 96 -4.50 -5.28 -2.94
N LYS A 97 -4.40 -5.08 -4.26
CA LYS A 97 -3.77 -3.89 -4.87
C LYS A 97 -4.59 -2.61 -4.65
N ILE A 98 -5.89 -2.71 -4.36
CA ILE A 98 -6.73 -1.55 -4.07
C ILE A 98 -6.46 -1.08 -2.64
N PHE A 99 -5.42 -0.26 -2.48
CA PHE A 99 -5.06 0.34 -1.20
C PHE A 99 -5.78 1.67 -0.99
N ASP A 100 -6.54 1.77 0.11
CA ASP A 100 -7.37 2.93 0.42
C ASP A 100 -7.12 3.44 1.85
N PRO A 101 -6.04 4.21 2.06
CA PRO A 101 -5.70 4.71 3.40
C PRO A 101 -6.70 5.74 3.91
N LEU A 102 -7.56 6.29 3.05
CA LEU A 102 -8.50 7.36 3.38
C LEU A 102 -9.97 6.91 3.43
N GLY A 103 -10.27 5.65 3.07
CA GLY A 103 -11.63 5.11 3.03
C GLY A 103 -12.48 5.56 1.83
N LEU A 104 -11.88 6.24 0.85
CA LEU A 104 -12.57 6.85 -0.31
C LEU A 104 -12.96 5.82 -1.38
N LEU A 105 -12.25 4.69 -1.45
CA LEU A 105 -12.50 3.58 -2.35
C LEU A 105 -13.20 2.41 -1.66
N SER A 106 -13.64 2.59 -0.41
CA SER A 106 -14.30 1.55 0.41
C SER A 106 -15.45 0.85 -0.33
N ALA A 107 -16.31 1.59 -1.03
CA ALA A 107 -17.40 1.00 -1.82
C ALA A 107 -16.90 0.06 -2.93
N SER A 108 -15.80 0.42 -3.60
CA SER A 108 -15.17 -0.42 -4.63
C SER A 108 -14.49 -1.65 -4.02
N ILE A 109 -13.77 -1.48 -2.91
CA ILE A 109 -13.14 -2.58 -2.18
C ILE A 109 -14.19 -3.58 -1.68
N ILE A 110 -15.31 -3.09 -1.14
CA ILE A 110 -16.40 -3.95 -0.66
C ILE A 110 -16.97 -4.78 -1.81
N LYS A 111 -17.26 -4.17 -2.98
CA LYS A 111 -17.71 -4.91 -4.17
C LYS A 111 -16.71 -5.98 -4.58
N SER A 112 -15.42 -5.65 -4.60
CA SER A 112 -14.33 -6.59 -4.88
C SER A 112 -14.31 -7.77 -3.89
N LYS A 113 -14.46 -7.48 -2.60
CA LYS A 113 -14.49 -8.50 -1.53
C LYS A 113 -15.74 -9.37 -1.57
N ILE A 114 -16.90 -8.81 -1.90
CA ILE A 114 -18.14 -9.58 -2.11
C ILE A 114 -17.95 -10.55 -3.29
N PHE A 115 -17.39 -10.08 -4.40
CA PHE A 115 -17.09 -10.94 -5.53
C PHE A 115 -16.13 -12.07 -5.14
N LEU A 116 -15.03 -11.73 -4.44
CA LEU A 116 -14.09 -12.73 -3.94
C LEU A 116 -14.80 -13.77 -3.04
N GLN A 117 -15.68 -13.33 -2.13
CA GLN A 117 -16.48 -14.21 -1.27
C GLN A 117 -17.40 -15.16 -2.07
N GLN A 118 -17.95 -14.71 -3.21
CA GLN A 118 -18.74 -15.56 -4.09
C GLN A 118 -17.87 -16.67 -4.71
N LEU A 119 -16.65 -16.35 -5.16
CA LEU A 119 -15.72 -17.35 -5.69
C LEU A 119 -15.35 -18.41 -4.64
N TRP A 120 -15.15 -17.98 -3.38
CA TRP A 120 -14.93 -18.88 -2.25
C TRP A 120 -16.13 -19.79 -1.97
N SER A 121 -17.34 -19.23 -2.00
CA SER A 121 -18.58 -19.98 -1.77
C SER A 121 -18.80 -21.06 -2.85
N ASN A 122 -18.37 -20.78 -4.07
CA ASN A 122 -18.40 -21.72 -5.19
C ASN A 122 -17.28 -22.77 -5.16
N LYS A 123 -16.45 -22.78 -4.10
CA LYS A 123 -15.34 -23.72 -3.89
C LYS A 123 -14.34 -23.79 -5.06
N MET A 124 -14.14 -22.67 -5.76
CA MET A 124 -13.14 -22.63 -6.84
C MET A 124 -11.73 -22.72 -6.30
N ASP A 125 -10.85 -23.37 -7.05
CA ASP A 125 -9.42 -23.41 -6.74
C ASP A 125 -8.72 -22.09 -7.08
N TRP A 126 -7.50 -21.90 -6.58
CA TRP A 126 -6.72 -20.67 -6.76
C TRP A 126 -6.34 -20.39 -8.20
N ASP A 127 -5.85 -21.41 -8.90
CA ASP A 127 -5.28 -21.31 -10.25
C ASP A 127 -6.27 -21.79 -11.33
N GLN A 128 -7.50 -22.14 -10.95
CA GLN A 128 -8.57 -22.50 -11.88
C GLN A 128 -9.07 -21.24 -12.62
N PRO A 129 -9.23 -21.30 -13.95
CA PRO A 129 -9.87 -20.24 -14.73
C PRO A 129 -11.29 -19.95 -14.24
N LEU A 130 -11.66 -18.67 -14.14
CA LEU A 130 -13.03 -18.28 -13.86
C LEU A 130 -13.97 -18.71 -14.99
N PRO A 131 -15.20 -19.15 -14.68
CA PRO A 131 -16.25 -19.30 -15.69
C PRO A 131 -16.47 -17.99 -16.45
N SER A 132 -16.84 -18.09 -17.73
CA SER A 132 -17.02 -16.94 -18.63
C SER A 132 -17.88 -15.82 -18.02
N ASP A 133 -18.95 -16.18 -17.33
CA ASP A 133 -19.87 -15.20 -16.70
C ASP A 133 -19.18 -14.41 -15.58
N GLU A 134 -18.44 -15.08 -14.70
CA GLU A 134 -17.74 -14.43 -13.59
C GLU A 134 -16.53 -13.63 -14.09
N ALA A 135 -15.81 -14.14 -15.08
CA ALA A 135 -14.73 -13.41 -15.74
C ALA A 135 -15.23 -12.11 -16.39
N SER A 136 -16.40 -12.16 -17.05
CA SER A 136 -17.02 -10.98 -17.67
C SER A 136 -17.42 -9.94 -16.62
N LYS A 137 -18.07 -10.38 -15.53
CA LYS A 137 -18.43 -9.49 -14.39
C LYS A 137 -17.20 -8.82 -13.79
N TRP A 138 -16.13 -9.59 -13.57
CA TRP A 138 -14.88 -9.05 -13.04
C TRP A 138 -14.25 -8.02 -13.98
N THR A 139 -14.21 -8.31 -15.27
CA THR A 139 -13.67 -7.40 -16.29
C THR A 139 -14.41 -6.07 -16.30
N VAL A 140 -15.75 -6.11 -16.32
CA VAL A 140 -16.58 -4.90 -16.24
C VAL A 140 -16.35 -4.14 -14.93
N PHE A 141 -16.15 -4.83 -13.81
CA PHE A 141 -15.81 -4.19 -12.54
C PHE A 141 -14.47 -3.44 -12.62
N ILE A 142 -13.43 -4.05 -13.19
CA ILE A 142 -12.11 -3.43 -13.36
C ILE A 142 -12.16 -2.24 -14.32
N GLU A 143 -12.91 -2.33 -15.42
CA GLU A 143 -13.10 -1.21 -16.34
C GLU A 143 -13.77 -0.02 -15.65
N ASN A 144 -14.81 -0.26 -14.85
CA ASN A 144 -15.45 0.78 -14.05
C ASN A 144 -14.51 1.34 -12.98
N LEU A 145 -13.67 0.50 -12.37
CA LEU A 145 -12.67 0.92 -11.40
C LEU A 145 -11.62 1.84 -12.03
N ALA A 146 -11.21 1.55 -13.28
CA ALA A 146 -10.24 2.37 -14.01
C ALA A 146 -10.75 3.81 -14.25
N GLN A 147 -12.06 4.02 -14.32
CA GLN A 147 -12.65 5.36 -14.45
C GLN A 147 -12.45 6.21 -13.19
N LEU A 148 -12.19 5.62 -12.02
CA LEU A 148 -11.92 6.35 -10.77
C LEU A 148 -10.63 7.19 -10.84
N SER A 149 -9.73 6.87 -11.78
CA SER A 149 -8.51 7.67 -12.02
C SER A 149 -8.82 9.10 -12.47
N SER A 150 -10.01 9.34 -13.01
CA SER A 150 -10.50 10.68 -13.39
C SER A 150 -11.07 11.50 -12.23
N ILE A 151 -11.34 10.87 -11.07
CA ILE A 151 -11.95 11.55 -9.93
C ILE A 151 -10.88 12.37 -9.20
N VAL A 152 -11.07 13.69 -9.18
CA VAL A 152 -10.26 14.61 -8.39
C VAL A 152 -11.00 14.91 -7.09
N ILE A 153 -10.44 14.48 -5.97
CA ILE A 153 -10.96 14.78 -4.64
C ILE A 153 -10.18 15.97 -4.07
N PRO A 154 -10.80 17.15 -3.90
CA PRO A 154 -10.13 18.31 -3.32
C PRO A 154 -9.66 17.99 -1.89
N ARG A 155 -8.36 18.10 -1.63
CA ARG A 155 -7.84 18.01 -0.25
C ARG A 155 -8.21 19.28 0.51
N ILE A 156 -9.33 19.25 1.24
CA ILE A 156 -9.69 20.39 2.11
C ILE A 156 -8.75 20.39 3.32
N ARG A 157 -7.82 21.35 3.33
CA ARG A 157 -7.09 21.74 4.55
C ARG A 157 -7.88 22.86 5.22
N LYS A 158 -8.99 22.55 5.90
CA LYS A 158 -9.52 23.46 6.91
C LYS A 158 -8.61 23.34 8.13
N ILE A 159 -7.50 24.07 8.08
CA ILE A 159 -6.81 24.47 9.29
C ILE A 159 -7.82 25.37 9.99
N PHE A 160 -8.50 24.83 11.00
CA PHE A 160 -9.19 25.67 11.96
C PHE A 160 -8.09 26.47 12.66
N SER A 161 -7.88 27.70 12.19
CA SER A 161 -7.11 28.70 12.91
C SER A 161 -8.02 29.26 14.00
N ILE A 162 -7.73 28.81 15.23
CA ILE A 162 -8.04 29.36 16.56
C ILE A 162 -9.52 29.39 16.93
#